data_AF-A0A7J2UPG2-F1
#
_entry.id   AF-A0A7J2UPG2-F1
#
_cell.length_a   1.000
_cell.length_b   1.000
_cell.length_c   1.000
_cell.angle_alpha   90.00
_cell.angle_beta   90.00
_cell.angle_gamma   90.00
#
_symmetry.space_group_name_H-M   'P 1'
#
loop_
_entity.id
_entity.type
_entity.pdbx_description
1 polymer ?
#
loop_
_entity_poly.entity_id
_entity_poly.type
_entity_poly.pdbx_seq_one_letter_code
_entity_poly.pdbx_strand_id
1 'polypeptide(L)'
;MYVTRAPWEAFKGEVCRMLEETIGKLGIPVQRPVAETLEDPPDPKLGDVASTVCFELAKIRREPPSEIAARIANELKPGGLVEKVEVAGGYLNFFAKLPVMSKLTLKTVRALDERYGWWERKTAKVVVEHTSINPTKPLHIGHGRNAVLGDTVSRVLRALGYRVEVQNYIDDMGRQMAETLVAYSTIQEKPKAKFDHMLGLIYASFHKNG
;
A
#
# COMPACT_ATOMS: atom_id res chain seq x y z
N MET A 1 -19.79 -20.82 -2.60
CA MET A 1 -19.91 -19.73 -1.60
C MET A 1 -18.70 -18.82 -1.77
N TYR A 2 -18.86 -17.62 -2.34
CA TYR A 2 -17.75 -16.68 -2.52
C TYR A 2 -17.19 -16.28 -1.15
N VAL A 3 -15.94 -16.62 -0.88
CA VAL A 3 -15.22 -16.11 0.29
C VAL A 3 -14.60 -14.79 -0.15
N THR A 4 -15.02 -13.68 0.48
CA THR A 4 -14.36 -12.38 0.25
C THR A 4 -12.88 -12.52 0.55
N ARG A 5 -12.00 -11.97 -0.31
CA ARG A 5 -10.55 -11.99 -0.07
C ARG A 5 -10.10 -10.88 0.88
N ALA A 6 -10.95 -9.89 1.09
CA ALA A 6 -10.70 -8.73 1.93
C ALA A 6 -11.92 -8.49 2.84
N PRO A 7 -11.92 -9.09 4.05
CA PRO A 7 -13.00 -8.92 5.02
C PRO A 7 -13.28 -7.45 5.35
N TRP A 8 -12.22 -6.63 5.44
CA TRP A 8 -12.33 -5.20 5.70
C TRP A 8 -13.04 -4.44 4.56
N GLU A 9 -12.72 -4.76 3.30
CA GLU A 9 -13.42 -4.19 2.15
C GLU A 9 -14.88 -4.65 2.08
N ALA A 10 -15.19 -5.87 2.54
CA ALA A 10 -16.58 -6.31 2.66
C ALA A 10 -17.37 -5.50 3.70
N PHE A 11 -16.73 -5.14 4.82
CA PHE A 11 -17.33 -4.25 5.83
C PHE A 11 -17.55 -2.85 5.28
N LYS A 12 -16.53 -2.21 4.67
CA LYS A 12 -16.70 -0.91 4.01
C LYS A 12 -17.77 -0.94 2.92
N GLY A 13 -17.81 -2.00 2.11
CA GLY A 13 -18.84 -2.20 1.09
C GLY A 13 -20.25 -2.39 1.66
N GLU A 14 -20.40 -2.96 2.85
CA GLU A 14 -21.68 -3.01 3.55
C GLU A 14 -22.09 -1.63 4.08
N VAL A 15 -21.16 -0.87 4.67
CA VAL A 15 -21.38 0.53 5.08
C VAL A 15 -21.82 1.39 3.90
N CYS A 16 -21.12 1.31 2.75
CA CYS A 16 -21.49 2.04 1.54
C CYS A 16 -22.91 1.70 1.08
N ARG A 17 -23.25 0.41 0.95
CA ARG A 17 -24.58 -0.02 0.53
C ARG A 17 -25.67 0.47 1.48
N MET A 18 -25.46 0.35 2.78
CA MET A 18 -26.40 0.85 3.79
C MET A 18 -26.64 2.36 3.65
N LEU A 19 -25.57 3.14 3.45
CA LEU A 19 -25.67 4.58 3.25
C LEU A 19 -26.38 4.93 1.93
N GLU A 20 -26.00 4.31 0.81
CA GLU A 20 -26.60 4.53 -0.50
C GLU A 20 -28.09 4.22 -0.52
N GLU A 21 -28.50 3.08 0.06
CA GLU A 21 -29.91 2.70 0.16
C GLU A 21 -30.71 3.68 1.01
N THR A 22 -30.18 4.10 2.16
CA THR A 22 -30.86 5.05 3.05
C THR A 22 -30.95 6.44 2.45
N ILE A 23 -29.86 6.95 1.89
CA ILE A 23 -29.82 8.26 1.22
C ILE A 23 -30.76 8.28 0.01
N GLY A 24 -30.80 7.18 -0.76
CA GLY A 24 -31.72 7.00 -1.88
C GLY A 24 -33.18 7.07 -1.46
N LYS A 25 -33.56 6.40 -0.36
CA LYS A 25 -34.93 6.47 0.21
C LYS A 25 -35.32 7.88 0.66
N LEU A 26 -34.35 8.65 1.18
CA LEU A 26 -34.56 10.03 1.61
C LEU A 26 -34.57 11.04 0.45
N GLY A 27 -34.30 10.61 -0.79
CA GLY A 27 -34.32 11.48 -1.96
C GLY A 27 -33.26 12.59 -1.91
N ILE A 28 -32.10 12.32 -1.31
CA ILE A 28 -31.01 13.28 -1.20
C ILE A 28 -29.95 12.95 -2.28
N PRO A 29 -29.63 13.88 -3.19
CA PRO A 29 -28.65 13.60 -4.24
C PRO A 29 -27.23 13.59 -3.68
N VAL A 30 -26.44 12.58 -4.08
CA VAL A 30 -25.01 12.47 -3.74
C VAL A 30 -24.17 12.92 -4.93
N GLN A 31 -23.14 13.73 -4.69
CA GLN A 31 -22.31 14.31 -5.77
C GLN A 31 -21.16 13.41 -6.22
N ARG A 32 -20.76 12.45 -5.37
CA ARG A 32 -19.66 11.51 -5.61
C ARG A 32 -19.96 10.14 -4.99
N PRO A 33 -19.21 9.07 -5.31
CA PRO A 33 -19.41 7.78 -4.69
C PRO A 33 -19.33 7.85 -3.16
N VAL A 34 -20.27 7.22 -2.46
CA VAL A 34 -20.32 7.24 -0.99
C VAL A 34 -19.04 6.67 -0.37
N ALA A 35 -18.39 5.72 -1.04
CA ALA A 35 -17.10 5.17 -0.63
C ALA A 35 -16.01 6.24 -0.42
N GLU A 36 -16.04 7.35 -1.17
CA GLU A 36 -15.07 8.45 -1.03
C GLU A 36 -15.34 9.37 0.16
N THR A 37 -16.48 9.17 0.84
CA THR A 37 -16.82 9.88 2.08
C THR A 37 -16.43 9.08 3.32
N LEU A 38 -15.93 7.86 3.15
CA LEU A 38 -15.52 7.01 4.26
C LEU A 38 -14.09 7.35 4.69
N GLU A 39 -13.89 7.46 6.00
CA GLU A 39 -12.64 7.86 6.63
C GLU A 39 -12.32 6.94 7.81
N ASP A 40 -11.04 6.81 8.14
CA ASP A 40 -10.59 6.13 9.36
C ASP A 40 -10.68 7.12 10.54
N PRO A 41 -11.47 6.82 11.59
CA PRO A 41 -11.61 7.73 12.72
C PRO A 41 -10.28 7.92 13.48
N PRO A 42 -10.03 9.11 14.07
CA PRO A 42 -8.79 9.39 14.80
C PRO A 42 -8.68 8.66 16.14
N ASP A 43 -9.79 8.20 16.71
CA ASP A 43 -9.87 7.42 17.95
C ASP A 43 -10.79 6.20 17.71
N PRO A 44 -10.38 4.97 18.06
CA PRO A 44 -11.21 3.77 17.95
C PRO A 44 -12.56 3.85 18.68
N LYS A 45 -12.70 4.73 19.68
CA LYS A 45 -13.98 5.01 20.34
C LYS A 45 -15.00 5.68 19.43
N LEU A 46 -14.55 6.30 18.34
CA LEU A 46 -15.38 6.97 17.34
C LEU A 46 -15.74 6.05 16.17
N GLY A 47 -15.61 4.74 16.34
CA GLY A 47 -15.98 3.74 15.34
C GLY A 47 -14.79 3.17 14.60
N ASP A 48 -15.10 2.20 13.74
CA ASP A 48 -14.17 1.50 12.88
C ASP A 48 -14.03 2.20 11.52
N VAL A 49 -15.12 2.82 11.06
CA VAL A 49 -15.20 3.68 9.86
C VAL A 49 -16.14 4.84 10.16
N ALA A 50 -15.76 6.07 9.79
CA ALA A 50 -16.66 7.23 9.80
C ALA A 50 -17.07 7.60 8.38
N SER A 51 -18.23 8.23 8.23
CA SER A 51 -18.65 8.86 6.96
C SER A 51 -18.88 10.36 7.15
N THR A 52 -18.29 11.15 6.24
CA THR A 52 -18.47 12.61 6.14
C THR A 52 -19.59 13.03 5.19
N VAL A 53 -20.37 12.07 4.66
CA VAL A 53 -21.41 12.32 3.64
C VAL A 53 -22.39 13.43 4.06
N CYS A 54 -22.74 13.52 5.34
CA CYS A 54 -23.70 14.50 5.83
C CYS A 54 -23.21 15.96 5.66
N PHE A 55 -21.90 16.22 5.68
CA PHE A 55 -21.35 17.55 5.44
C PHE A 55 -21.52 18.00 3.98
N GLU A 56 -21.47 17.07 3.04
CA GLU A 56 -21.74 17.33 1.62
C GLU A 56 -23.23 17.57 1.40
N LEU A 57 -24.06 16.68 1.96
CA LEU A 57 -25.51 16.80 1.86
C LEU A 57 -26.05 18.10 2.49
N ALA A 58 -25.43 18.56 3.58
CA ALA A 58 -25.74 19.83 4.22
C ALA A 58 -25.63 21.03 3.28
N LYS A 59 -24.60 21.06 2.42
CA LYS A 59 -24.41 22.14 1.43
C LYS A 59 -25.53 22.17 0.40
N ILE A 60 -26.05 21.00 0.03
CA ILE A 60 -27.10 20.85 -0.98
C ILE A 60 -28.47 21.20 -0.39
N ARG A 61 -28.77 20.67 0.80
CA ARG A 61 -30.08 20.83 1.46
C ARG A 61 -30.19 22.14 2.25
N ARG A 62 -29.07 22.82 2.52
CA ARG A 62 -28.98 24.01 3.40
C ARG A 62 -29.50 23.71 4.82
N GLU A 63 -29.19 22.51 5.31
CA GLU A 63 -29.57 22.02 6.63
C GLU A 63 -28.31 21.72 7.46
N PRO A 64 -28.35 21.80 8.80
CA PRO A 64 -27.21 21.43 9.64
C PRO A 64 -26.77 19.97 9.42
N PRO A 65 -25.46 19.68 9.28
CA PRO A 65 -24.97 18.30 9.09
C PRO A 65 -25.44 17.32 10.18
N SER A 66 -25.59 17.80 11.42
CA SER A 66 -26.07 17.00 12.55
C SER A 66 -27.52 16.54 12.42
N GLU A 67 -28.38 17.38 11.82
CA GLU A 67 -29.78 17.01 11.58
C GLU A 67 -29.91 15.98 10.45
N ILE A 68 -29.06 16.10 9.43
CA ILE A 68 -28.97 15.11 8.34
C ILE A 68 -28.44 13.78 8.89
N ALA A 69 -27.37 13.82 9.69
CA ALA A 69 -26.79 12.63 10.31
C ALA A 69 -27.81 11.91 11.19
N ALA A 70 -28.54 12.63 12.05
CA ALA A 70 -29.61 12.05 12.88
C ALA A 70 -30.71 11.38 12.04
N ARG A 71 -31.14 12.01 10.94
CA ARG A 71 -32.17 11.46 10.04
C ARG A 71 -31.70 10.19 9.33
N ILE A 72 -30.48 10.19 8.81
CA ILE A 72 -29.89 9.01 8.18
C ILE A 72 -29.73 7.89 9.21
N ALA A 73 -29.20 8.19 10.41
CA ALA A 73 -29.02 7.21 11.48
C ALA A 73 -30.33 6.57 11.94
N ASN A 74 -31.43 7.32 11.99
CA ASN A 74 -32.75 6.79 12.36
C ASN A 74 -33.31 5.78 11.34
N GLU A 75 -32.97 5.92 10.07
CA GLU A 75 -33.40 5.02 9.00
C GLU A 75 -32.42 3.85 8.77
N LEU A 76 -31.18 3.99 9.23
CA LEU A 76 -30.18 2.93 9.17
C LEU A 76 -30.57 1.77 10.07
N LYS A 77 -30.46 0.54 9.54
CA LYS A 77 -30.70 -0.69 10.28
C LYS A 77 -29.40 -1.51 10.32
N PRO A 78 -28.57 -1.36 11.37
CA PRO A 78 -27.35 -2.14 11.54
C PRO A 78 -27.62 -3.64 11.40
N GLY A 79 -26.76 -4.32 10.66
CA GLY A 79 -26.93 -5.72 10.28
C GLY A 79 -25.65 -6.27 9.66
N GLY A 80 -25.62 -7.59 9.43
CA GLY A 80 -24.47 -8.26 8.81
C GLY A 80 -23.15 -7.98 9.53
N LEU A 81 -22.25 -7.24 8.88
CA LEU A 81 -20.94 -6.86 9.42
C LEU A 81 -20.95 -5.61 10.31
N VAL A 82 -22.05 -4.86 10.36
CA VAL A 82 -22.20 -3.65 11.19
C VAL A 82 -22.92 -3.99 12.50
N GLU A 83 -22.33 -3.59 13.62
CA GLU A 83 -22.91 -3.74 14.97
C GLU A 83 -23.88 -2.59 15.27
N LYS A 84 -23.40 -1.36 15.13
CA LYS A 84 -24.14 -0.14 15.42
C LYS A 84 -23.59 1.04 14.62
N VAL A 85 -24.39 2.10 14.58
CA VAL A 85 -24.00 3.40 14.02
C VAL A 85 -24.26 4.45 15.08
N GLU A 86 -23.28 5.33 15.30
CA GLU A 86 -23.40 6.45 16.22
C GLU A 86 -23.25 7.78 15.48
N VAL A 87 -23.97 8.80 15.93
CA VAL A 87 -23.88 10.16 15.36
C VAL A 87 -23.01 11.00 16.27
N ALA A 88 -22.01 11.66 15.69
CA ALA A 88 -21.18 12.64 16.39
C ALA A 88 -21.08 13.91 15.55
N GLY A 89 -21.88 14.93 15.88
CA GLY A 89 -22.02 16.11 15.03
C GLY A 89 -22.55 15.70 13.64
N GLY A 90 -21.80 16.00 12.58
CA GLY A 90 -22.13 15.60 11.20
C GLY A 90 -21.56 14.24 10.76
N TYR A 91 -20.89 13.50 11.63
CA TYR A 91 -20.30 12.20 11.30
C TYR A 91 -21.27 11.06 11.59
N LEU A 92 -21.27 10.06 10.69
CA LEU A 92 -21.88 8.74 10.92
C LEU A 92 -20.75 7.74 11.20
N ASN A 93 -20.67 7.27 12.44
CA ASN A 93 -19.61 6.38 12.91
C ASN A 93 -20.10 4.94 12.96
N PHE A 94 -19.50 4.07 12.15
CA PHE A 94 -19.87 2.67 12.00
C PHE A 94 -18.95 1.78 12.83
N PHE A 95 -19.54 0.89 13.61
CA PHE A 95 -18.81 -0.10 14.40
C PHE A 95 -19.00 -1.48 13.78
N ALA A 96 -17.90 -2.21 13.58
CA ALA A 96 -17.90 -3.56 13.08
C ALA A 96 -18.41 -4.54 14.14
N LYS A 97 -19.22 -5.51 13.70
CA LYS A 97 -19.64 -6.64 14.53
C LYS A 97 -18.48 -7.62 14.70
N LEU A 98 -17.65 -7.37 15.71
CA LEU A 98 -16.38 -8.09 15.94
C LEU A 98 -16.49 -9.62 15.90
N PRO A 99 -17.52 -10.29 16.47
CA PRO A 99 -17.64 -11.75 16.37
C PRO A 99 -17.83 -12.23 14.93
N VAL A 100 -18.63 -11.51 14.13
CA VAL A 100 -18.88 -11.86 12.72
C VAL A 100 -17.64 -11.54 11.90
N MET A 101 -17.01 -10.39 12.13
CA MET A 101 -15.80 -9.96 11.44
C MET A 101 -14.63 -10.91 11.71
N SER A 102 -14.38 -11.27 12.96
CA SER A 102 -13.34 -12.24 13.34
C SER A 102 -13.55 -13.60 12.69
N LYS A 103 -14.80 -14.11 12.69
CA LYS A 103 -15.15 -15.37 12.02
C LYS A 103 -14.91 -15.30 10.52
N LEU A 104 -15.29 -14.20 9.88
CA LEU A 104 -15.08 -13.97 8.45
C LEU A 104 -13.58 -13.91 8.11
N THR A 105 -12.81 -13.16 8.90
CA THR A 105 -11.36 -13.01 8.73
C THR A 105 -10.64 -14.33 8.89
N LEU A 106 -10.87 -15.06 9.98
CA LEU A 106 -10.21 -16.36 10.22
C LEU A 106 -10.59 -17.40 9.14
N LYS A 107 -11.85 -17.42 8.69
CA LYS A 107 -12.27 -18.27 7.57
C LYS A 107 -11.54 -17.89 6.28
N THR A 108 -11.38 -16.60 6.01
CA THR A 108 -10.70 -16.08 4.82
C THR A 108 -9.21 -16.39 4.84
N VAL A 109 -8.54 -16.13 5.96
CA VAL A 109 -7.12 -16.46 6.17
C VAL A 109 -6.91 -17.96 5.97
N ARG A 110 -7.73 -18.82 6.59
CA ARG A 110 -7.62 -20.28 6.41
C ARG A 110 -7.89 -20.73 4.96
N ALA A 111 -8.79 -20.06 4.25
CA ALA A 111 -9.13 -20.43 2.87
C ALA A 111 -8.08 -19.98 1.85
N LEU A 112 -7.41 -18.85 2.10
CA LEU A 112 -6.39 -18.31 1.20
C LEU A 112 -4.97 -18.73 1.58
N ASP A 113 -4.73 -19.12 2.84
CA ASP A 113 -3.44 -19.56 3.36
C ASP A 113 -2.32 -18.56 3.03
N GLU A 114 -1.22 -18.99 2.42
CA GLU A 114 -0.11 -18.12 1.98
C GLU A 114 -0.53 -17.01 0.98
N ARG A 115 -1.71 -17.14 0.37
CA ARG A 115 -2.28 -16.14 -0.55
C ARG A 115 -3.16 -15.10 0.16
N TYR A 116 -3.33 -15.16 1.48
CA TYR A 116 -4.02 -14.09 2.20
C TYR A 116 -3.28 -12.76 2.00
N GLY A 117 -4.01 -11.70 1.64
CA GLY A 117 -3.42 -10.40 1.25
C GLY A 117 -2.95 -10.31 -0.21
N TRP A 118 -3.05 -11.39 -1.00
CA TRP A 118 -2.77 -11.34 -2.43
C TRP A 118 -4.00 -10.90 -3.23
N TRP A 119 -3.75 -10.13 -4.28
CA TRP A 119 -4.76 -9.61 -5.18
C TRP A 119 -4.84 -10.40 -6.48
N GLU A 120 -5.92 -10.18 -7.23
CA GLU A 120 -6.08 -10.78 -8.54
C GLU A 120 -5.05 -10.25 -9.54
N ARG A 121 -4.72 -11.11 -10.51
CA ARG A 121 -3.73 -10.79 -11.53
C ARG A 121 -4.17 -9.57 -12.34
N LYS A 122 -3.26 -8.60 -12.45
CA LYS A 122 -3.44 -7.40 -13.28
C LYS A 122 -2.84 -7.63 -14.67
N THR A 123 -3.32 -6.86 -15.65
CA THR A 123 -2.81 -6.87 -17.02
C THR A 123 -1.50 -6.07 -17.14
N ALA A 124 -1.30 -5.08 -16.27
CA ALA A 124 -0.12 -4.22 -16.27
C ALA A 124 1.16 -4.97 -15.87
N LYS A 125 2.26 -4.63 -16.58
CA LYS A 125 3.63 -5.02 -16.24
C LYS A 125 4.31 -3.86 -15.50
N VAL A 126 5.06 -4.17 -14.44
CA VAL A 126 5.87 -3.20 -13.70
C VAL A 126 7.34 -3.61 -13.82
N VAL A 127 8.20 -2.64 -14.13
CA VAL A 127 9.66 -2.81 -14.05
C VAL A 127 10.13 -2.19 -12.75
N VAL A 128 10.88 -2.96 -11.97
CA VAL A 128 11.54 -2.48 -10.75
C VAL A 128 13.04 -2.61 -10.98
N GLU A 129 13.71 -1.48 -11.17
CA GLU A 129 15.16 -1.43 -11.22
C GLU A 129 15.71 -1.14 -9.82
N HIS A 130 16.65 -1.95 -9.35
CA HIS A 130 17.31 -1.73 -8.08
C HIS A 130 18.71 -2.34 -8.08
N THR A 131 19.45 -2.11 -6.99
CA THR A 131 20.88 -2.40 -6.89
C THR A 131 21.66 -1.46 -7.81
N SER A 132 21.71 -1.73 -9.12
CA SER A 132 22.32 -0.91 -10.19
C SER A 132 23.66 -0.27 -9.79
N ILE A 133 24.64 -1.12 -9.49
CA ILE A 133 25.93 -0.70 -8.92
C ILE A 133 27.01 -0.89 -9.97
N ASN A 134 27.85 0.12 -10.11
CA ASN A 134 29.02 0.05 -10.97
C ASN A 134 29.89 -1.18 -10.60
N PRO A 135 30.34 -1.99 -11.58
CA PRO A 135 31.03 -3.26 -11.35
C PRO A 135 32.50 -3.08 -10.93
N THR A 136 32.80 -2.04 -10.14
CA THR A 136 34.14 -1.54 -9.85
C THR A 136 34.55 -1.69 -8.39
N LYS A 137 33.61 -2.07 -7.50
CA LYS A 137 33.85 -2.20 -6.05
C LYS A 137 32.93 -3.24 -5.42
N PRO A 138 33.27 -3.78 -4.24
CA PRO A 138 32.40 -4.72 -3.56
C PRO A 138 31.13 -4.05 -3.02
N LEU A 139 30.11 -4.87 -2.80
CA LEU A 139 28.87 -4.45 -2.14
C LEU A 139 29.13 -4.08 -0.68
N HIS A 140 28.42 -3.07 -0.17
CA HIS A 140 28.49 -2.63 1.22
C HIS A 140 27.08 -2.40 1.75
N ILE A 141 26.92 -2.10 3.05
CA ILE A 141 25.60 -2.00 3.69
C ILE A 141 24.64 -1.01 2.99
N GLY A 142 25.17 0.12 2.50
CA GLY A 142 24.40 1.07 1.68
C GLY A 142 23.80 0.46 0.40
N HIS A 143 24.54 -0.42 -0.27
CA HIS A 143 24.06 -1.18 -1.43
C HIS A 143 23.02 -2.24 -1.01
N GLY A 144 23.26 -2.90 0.12
CA GLY A 144 22.32 -3.86 0.71
C GLY A 144 20.95 -3.25 0.98
N ARG A 145 20.89 -2.01 1.47
CA ARG A 145 19.63 -1.28 1.65
C ARG A 145 18.84 -1.14 0.34
N ASN A 146 19.50 -0.71 -0.74
CA ASN A 146 18.84 -0.55 -2.04
C ASN A 146 18.32 -1.90 -2.55
N ALA A 147 19.16 -2.93 -2.50
CA ALA A 147 18.79 -4.28 -2.93
C ALA A 147 17.58 -4.83 -2.16
N VAL A 148 17.55 -4.70 -0.83
CA VAL A 148 16.46 -5.17 0.02
C VAL A 148 15.17 -4.40 -0.24
N LEU A 149 15.24 -3.06 -0.39
CA LEU A 149 14.08 -2.25 -0.70
C LEU A 149 13.47 -2.64 -2.05
N GLY A 150 14.31 -2.74 -3.10
CA GLY A 150 13.85 -3.13 -4.43
C GLY A 150 13.25 -4.53 -4.49
N ASP A 151 13.86 -5.51 -3.82
CA ASP A 151 13.31 -6.87 -3.72
C ASP A 151 11.99 -6.88 -2.95
N THR A 152 11.90 -6.15 -1.83
CA THR A 152 10.67 -6.04 -1.02
C THR A 152 9.53 -5.44 -1.83
N VAL A 153 9.76 -4.32 -2.53
CA VAL A 153 8.78 -3.69 -3.41
C VAL A 153 8.34 -4.65 -4.53
N SER A 154 9.30 -5.38 -5.13
CA SER A 154 9.01 -6.38 -6.15
C SER A 154 8.11 -7.50 -5.64
N ARG A 155 8.34 -7.99 -4.41
CA ARG A 155 7.49 -9.00 -3.76
C ARG A 155 6.08 -8.48 -3.49
N VAL A 156 5.96 -7.26 -2.95
CA VAL A 156 4.66 -6.62 -2.69
C VAL A 156 3.89 -6.45 -4.00
N LEU A 157 4.52 -5.94 -5.05
CA LEU A 157 3.86 -5.76 -6.37
C LEU A 157 3.40 -7.10 -6.97
N ARG A 158 4.18 -8.17 -6.83
CA ARG A 158 3.74 -9.53 -7.25
C ARG A 158 2.53 -9.99 -6.44
N ALA A 159 2.53 -9.77 -5.12
CA ALA A 159 1.39 -10.08 -4.26
C ALA A 159 0.14 -9.26 -4.63
N LEU A 160 0.32 -8.00 -5.08
CA LEU A 160 -0.73 -7.14 -5.62
C LEU A 160 -1.20 -7.54 -7.04
N GLY A 161 -0.67 -8.64 -7.58
CA GLY A 161 -1.11 -9.23 -8.85
C GLY A 161 -0.39 -8.70 -10.10
N TYR A 162 0.61 -7.84 -9.97
CA TYR A 162 1.36 -7.32 -11.12
C TYR A 162 2.34 -8.35 -11.68
N ARG A 163 2.57 -8.30 -13.01
CA ARG A 163 3.73 -8.95 -13.62
C ARG A 163 4.96 -8.07 -13.38
N VAL A 164 5.83 -8.48 -12.47
CA VAL A 164 7.03 -7.69 -12.10
C VAL A 164 8.27 -8.24 -12.79
N GLU A 165 8.96 -7.38 -13.54
CA GLU A 165 10.31 -7.60 -14.04
C GLU A 165 11.30 -6.84 -13.16
N VAL A 166 12.29 -7.53 -12.63
CA VAL A 166 13.35 -6.93 -11.83
C VAL A 166 14.57 -6.73 -12.71
N GLN A 167 15.09 -5.52 -12.75
CA GLN A 167 16.27 -5.16 -13.53
C GLN A 167 17.41 -4.74 -12.60
N ASN A 168 18.64 -5.07 -13.01
CA ASN A 168 19.86 -4.64 -12.36
C ASN A 168 20.76 -4.06 -13.45
N TYR A 169 20.79 -2.73 -13.55
CA TYR A 169 21.56 -2.04 -14.56
C TYR A 169 23.05 -2.09 -14.22
N ILE A 170 23.87 -2.51 -15.18
CA ILE A 170 25.33 -2.57 -15.01
C ILE A 170 25.92 -1.51 -15.93
N ASP A 171 26.50 -0.47 -15.32
CA ASP A 171 27.25 0.54 -16.07
C ASP A 171 28.70 0.10 -16.26
N ASP A 172 28.98 -0.55 -17.38
CA ASP A 172 30.31 -1.01 -17.78
C ASP A 172 31.05 -0.03 -18.70
N MET A 173 30.43 1.10 -19.05
CA MET A 173 31.01 2.13 -19.93
C MET A 173 31.20 3.48 -19.22
N GLY A 174 30.74 3.62 -17.99
CA GLY A 174 30.85 4.84 -17.19
C GLY A 174 32.28 5.18 -16.77
N ARG A 175 32.47 6.45 -16.38
CA ARG A 175 33.78 7.00 -15.95
C ARG A 175 34.47 6.14 -14.90
N GLN A 176 33.74 5.65 -13.89
CA GLN A 176 34.31 4.84 -12.82
C GLN A 176 34.90 3.52 -13.34
N MET A 177 34.28 2.91 -14.36
CA MET A 177 34.80 1.70 -14.99
C MET A 177 36.07 2.01 -15.79
N ALA A 178 36.07 3.10 -16.57
CA ALA A 178 37.26 3.55 -17.29
C ALA A 178 38.45 3.86 -16.35
N GLU A 179 38.21 4.58 -15.26
CA GLU A 179 39.22 4.88 -14.22
C GLU A 179 39.75 3.60 -13.58
N THR A 180 38.86 2.66 -13.26
CA THR A 180 39.23 1.35 -12.69
C THR A 180 40.10 0.55 -13.68
N LEU A 181 39.80 0.57 -14.97
CA LEU A 181 40.59 -0.11 -16.00
C LEU A 181 41.98 0.50 -16.17
N VAL A 182 42.08 1.83 -16.20
CA VAL A 182 43.37 2.53 -16.26
C VAL A 182 44.20 2.18 -15.02
N ALA A 183 43.62 2.29 -13.83
CA ALA A 183 44.27 1.90 -12.58
C ALA A 183 44.73 0.43 -12.59
N TYR A 184 43.88 -0.47 -13.09
CA TYR A 184 44.18 -1.90 -13.20
C TYR A 184 45.32 -2.21 -14.17
N SER A 185 45.44 -1.44 -15.25
CA SER A 185 46.50 -1.58 -16.27
C SER A 185 47.85 -0.99 -15.85
N THR A 186 47.85 -0.03 -14.92
CA THR A 186 49.05 0.74 -14.54
C THR A 186 49.65 0.31 -13.21
N ILE A 187 48.89 -0.38 -12.35
CA ILE A 187 49.39 -0.87 -11.06
C ILE A 187 50.43 -1.98 -11.27
N GLN A 188 51.58 -1.88 -10.58
CA GLN A 188 52.68 -2.84 -10.70
C GLN A 188 52.36 -4.19 -10.01
N GLU A 189 51.72 -4.15 -8.84
CA GLU A 189 51.33 -5.34 -8.09
C GLU A 189 49.85 -5.26 -7.70
N LYS A 190 49.09 -6.29 -8.07
CA LYS A 190 47.66 -6.36 -7.76
C LYS A 190 47.44 -6.87 -6.33
N PRO A 191 46.59 -6.22 -5.51
CA PRO A 191 46.28 -6.71 -4.18
C PRO A 191 45.70 -8.13 -4.21
N LYS A 192 46.19 -9.00 -3.32
CA LYS A 192 45.63 -10.35 -3.13
C LYS A 192 44.30 -10.26 -2.37
N ALA A 193 43.20 -10.18 -3.12
CA ALA A 193 41.84 -10.17 -2.59
C ALA A 193 40.86 -10.80 -3.60
N LYS A 194 39.61 -11.01 -3.20
CA LYS A 194 38.51 -11.35 -4.13
C LYS A 194 38.40 -10.26 -5.21
N PHE A 195 38.04 -10.64 -6.43
CA PHE A 195 38.08 -9.77 -7.61
C PHE A 195 37.41 -8.39 -7.41
N ASP A 196 36.20 -8.36 -6.88
CA ASP A 196 35.45 -7.14 -6.56
C ASP A 196 36.17 -6.25 -5.54
N HIS A 197 36.73 -6.85 -4.48
CA HIS A 197 37.52 -6.17 -3.46
C HIS A 197 38.86 -5.66 -4.00
N MET A 198 39.53 -6.45 -4.84
CA MET A 198 40.75 -6.06 -5.52
C MET A 198 40.50 -4.83 -6.41
N LEU A 199 39.43 -4.83 -7.22
CA LEU A 199 39.07 -3.66 -8.05
C LEU A 199 38.80 -2.42 -7.19
N GLY A 200 38.07 -2.57 -6.07
CA GLY A 200 37.82 -1.47 -5.15
C GLY A 200 39.10 -0.91 -4.52
N LEU A 201 40.05 -1.78 -4.15
CA LEU A 201 41.36 -1.37 -3.62
C LEU A 201 42.21 -0.65 -4.68
N ILE A 202 42.23 -1.17 -5.91
CA ILE A 202 42.95 -0.57 -7.04
C ILE A 202 42.39 0.83 -7.33
N TYR A 203 41.07 0.96 -7.46
CA TYR A 203 40.40 2.24 -7.66
C TYR A 203 40.72 3.23 -6.53
N ALA A 204 40.65 2.79 -5.26
CA ALA A 204 40.96 3.65 -4.12
C ALA A 204 42.43 4.10 -4.09
N SER A 205 43.37 3.23 -4.50
CA SER A 205 44.80 3.57 -4.55
C SER A 205 45.12 4.60 -5.64
N PHE A 206 44.46 4.49 -6.79
CA PHE A 206 44.63 5.42 -7.92
C PHE A 206 44.20 6.84 -7.56
N HIS A 207 43.09 7.00 -6.84
CA HIS A 207 42.58 8.31 -6.40
C HIS A 207 43.25 8.88 -5.13
N LYS A 208 44.17 8.14 -4.50
CA LYS A 208 44.97 8.66 -3.38
C LYS A 208 46.28 9.31 -3.82
N ASN A 209 46.75 9.00 -5.03
CA ASN A 209 48.08 9.39 -5.53
C ASN A 209 48.01 10.46 -6.65
N GLY A 210 46.84 11.03 -6.92
CA GLY A 210 46.64 12.15 -7.84
C GLY A 210 45.96 13.30 -7.11
#